data_AF-A0A1Y1XLE6-F1
#
_entry.id   AF-A0A1Y1XLE6-F1
#
_cell.length_a   1.000
_cell.length_b   1.000
_cell.length_c   1.000
_cell.angle_alpha   90.00
_cell.angle_beta   90.00
_cell.angle_gamma   90.00
#
_symmetry.space_group_name_H-M   'P 1'
#
loop_
_entity.id
_entity.type
_entity.pdbx_description
1 polymer ?
#
loop_
_entity_poly.entity_id
_entity_poly.type
_entity_poly.pdbx_seq_one_letter_code
_entity_poly.pdbx_strand_id
1 'polypeptide(L)'
;MSLPRFLQEVVTGDLRLATRVIAGRYAKINEIENTNLKGWETPADPYCVLDALEEYNLPKNRYSDIVPYDRNRVKLKAIPSNSSDYINASYVAVPGSERKYIATQGPKASTIGDFWQMVWEQRSRVIVMLTKVEESGRIKCEPYWPTAPQTSLNFPKSGLSVSVVKEQYIANDNCVVRVLLLKKSTPSDGIQEFTVTQYHTLDWPDHGVQSHPQSILDLIKLTNQEQQTYELDSRSKGFVCGPVIVHCSAGCGRTGTFCTIDTVLSLLPTLEDDSVDLIFEVVKKFREQRRIMVQTVKQYEFCYMAIITELLSRNH
;
A
#
# COMPACT_ATOMS: atom_id res chain seq x y z
N MET A 1 -26.26 11.63 -9.14
CA MET A 1 -25.98 10.42 -9.95
C MET A 1 -26.50 9.20 -9.18
N SER A 2 -27.30 8.34 -9.80
CA SER A 2 -27.76 7.09 -9.18
C SER A 2 -26.57 6.19 -8.86
N LEU A 3 -26.64 5.42 -7.77
CA LEU A 3 -25.62 4.41 -7.47
C LEU A 3 -25.51 3.40 -8.63
N PRO A 4 -24.30 2.97 -9.03
CA PRO A 4 -24.08 1.84 -9.94
C PRO A 4 -24.89 0.60 -9.53
N ARG A 5 -25.40 -0.17 -10.50
CA ARG A 5 -26.19 -1.38 -10.25
C ARG A 5 -25.53 -2.35 -9.27
N PHE A 6 -24.22 -2.58 -9.37
CA PHE A 6 -23.51 -3.49 -8.46
C PHE A 6 -23.53 -3.05 -6.98
N LEU A 7 -23.75 -1.75 -6.72
CA LEU A 7 -23.91 -1.17 -5.37
C LEU A 7 -25.37 -1.13 -4.91
N GLN A 8 -26.34 -1.05 -5.83
CA GLN A 8 -27.76 -1.04 -5.45
C GLN A 8 -28.16 -2.31 -4.70
N GLU A 9 -27.60 -3.46 -5.10
CA GLU A 9 -27.84 -4.76 -4.44
C GLU A 9 -27.37 -4.82 -2.99
N VAL A 10 -26.43 -3.95 -2.59
CA VAL A 10 -25.90 -3.89 -1.21
C VAL A 10 -26.43 -2.70 -0.41
N VAL A 11 -27.13 -1.75 -1.05
CA VAL A 11 -27.80 -0.61 -0.41
C VAL A 11 -29.29 -0.90 -0.14
N THR A 12 -29.73 -2.14 -0.35
CA THR A 12 -31.10 -2.56 0.00
C THR A 12 -31.39 -2.31 1.48
N GLY A 13 -32.65 -1.99 1.83
CA GLY A 13 -33.06 -1.75 3.23
C GLY A 13 -32.90 -2.96 4.17
N ASP A 14 -32.42 -4.11 3.68
CA ASP A 14 -32.05 -5.28 4.47
C ASP A 14 -30.52 -5.41 4.61
N LEU A 15 -30.00 -4.91 5.73
CA LEU A 15 -28.58 -4.98 6.07
C LEU A 15 -28.06 -6.43 6.12
N ARG A 16 -28.89 -7.41 6.53
CA ARG A 16 -28.45 -8.82 6.62
C ARG A 16 -28.24 -9.42 5.26
N LEU A 17 -29.13 -9.08 4.31
CA LEU A 17 -28.99 -9.51 2.92
C LEU A 17 -27.71 -8.93 2.30
N ALA A 18 -27.47 -7.63 2.47
CA ALA A 18 -26.27 -6.95 1.99
C ALA A 18 -24.98 -7.60 2.53
N THR A 19 -24.90 -7.84 3.85
CA THR A 19 -23.76 -8.55 4.47
C THR A 19 -23.56 -9.95 3.88
N ARG A 20 -24.64 -10.72 3.67
CA ARG A 20 -24.54 -12.06 3.10
C ARG A 20 -24.03 -12.04 1.65
N VAL A 21 -24.48 -11.09 0.83
CA VAL A 21 -24.02 -10.93 -0.56
C VAL A 21 -22.53 -10.61 -0.59
N ILE A 22 -22.10 -9.61 0.18
CA ILE A 22 -20.69 -9.20 0.26
C ILE A 22 -19.80 -10.35 0.76
N ALA A 23 -20.23 -11.07 1.80
CA ALA A 23 -19.51 -12.22 2.32
C ALA A 23 -19.39 -13.35 1.29
N GLY A 24 -20.44 -13.59 0.49
CA GLY A 24 -20.42 -14.57 -0.61
C GLY A 24 -19.41 -14.19 -1.70
N ARG A 25 -19.38 -12.91 -2.09
CA ARG A 25 -18.39 -12.36 -3.05
C ARG A 25 -16.96 -12.53 -2.51
N TYR A 26 -16.73 -12.20 -1.24
CA TYR A 26 -15.43 -12.39 -0.58
C TYR A 26 -14.99 -13.86 -0.53
N ALA A 27 -15.92 -14.78 -0.22
CA ALA A 27 -15.64 -16.22 -0.24
C ALA A 27 -15.22 -16.70 -1.63
N LYS A 28 -15.84 -16.18 -2.69
CA LYS A 28 -15.46 -16.50 -4.07
C LYS A 28 -14.06 -16.00 -4.43
N ILE A 29 -13.66 -14.82 -3.96
CA ILE A 29 -12.28 -14.32 -4.12
C ILE A 29 -11.27 -15.29 -3.47
N ASN A 30 -11.57 -15.77 -2.26
CA ASN A 30 -10.70 -16.74 -1.57
C ASN A 30 -10.60 -18.07 -2.34
N GLU A 31 -11.70 -18.58 -2.90
CA GLU A 31 -11.71 -19.79 -3.72
C GLU A 31 -10.83 -19.63 -4.98
N ILE A 32 -10.92 -18.49 -5.66
CA ILE A 32 -10.12 -18.16 -6.84
C ILE A 32 -8.63 -18.10 -6.45
N GLU A 33 -8.29 -17.37 -5.40
CA GLU A 33 -6.90 -17.25 -4.94
C GLU A 33 -6.32 -18.62 -4.52
N ASN A 34 -7.07 -19.42 -3.77
CA ASN A 34 -6.63 -20.77 -3.38
C ASN A 34 -6.40 -21.68 -4.59
N THR A 35 -7.20 -21.53 -5.65
CA THR A 35 -7.03 -22.28 -6.90
C THR A 35 -5.78 -21.83 -7.64
N ASN A 36 -5.58 -20.51 -7.74
CA ASN A 36 -4.41 -19.90 -8.38
C ASN A 36 -3.10 -20.30 -7.69
N LEU A 37 -3.11 -20.40 -6.37
CA LEU A 37 -1.91 -20.69 -5.60
C LEU A 37 -1.46 -22.16 -5.68
N LYS A 38 -2.20 -23.10 -6.27
CA LYS A 38 -1.85 -24.54 -6.22
C LYS A 38 -0.43 -24.89 -6.73
N GLY A 39 0.14 -24.09 -7.64
CA GLY A 39 1.45 -24.32 -8.24
C GLY A 39 2.58 -23.42 -7.71
N TRP A 40 2.36 -22.67 -6.63
CA TRP A 40 3.28 -21.62 -6.15
C TRP A 40 4.72 -22.09 -5.89
N GLU A 41 4.94 -23.39 -5.66
CA GLU A 41 6.27 -23.98 -5.43
C GLU A 41 7.09 -24.20 -6.72
N THR A 42 6.51 -23.91 -7.89
CA THR A 42 7.16 -24.13 -9.19
C THR A 42 7.66 -22.80 -9.77
N PRO A 43 8.94 -22.68 -10.19
CA PRO A 43 9.50 -21.43 -10.74
C PRO A 43 8.75 -20.85 -11.96
N ALA A 44 8.09 -21.70 -12.74
CA ALA A 44 7.32 -21.28 -13.91
C ALA A 44 5.89 -20.78 -13.57
N ASP A 45 5.43 -21.00 -12.33
CA ASP A 45 4.10 -20.61 -11.91
C ASP A 45 4.01 -19.08 -11.72
N PRO A 46 2.97 -18.40 -12.23
CA PRO A 46 2.82 -16.96 -12.09
C PRO A 46 2.70 -16.49 -10.63
N TYR A 47 2.39 -17.38 -9.69
CA TYR A 47 2.26 -17.11 -8.27
C TYR A 47 3.42 -17.68 -7.44
N CYS A 48 4.55 -17.97 -8.09
CA CYS A 48 5.78 -18.40 -7.45
C CYS A 48 6.29 -17.40 -6.40
N VAL A 49 6.83 -17.90 -5.28
CA VAL A 49 7.38 -17.08 -4.17
C VAL A 49 8.74 -17.57 -3.67
N LEU A 50 9.47 -18.35 -4.47
CA LEU A 50 10.67 -19.06 -4.04
C LEU A 50 11.80 -18.10 -3.63
N ASP A 51 11.97 -16.95 -4.33
CA ASP A 51 13.00 -15.96 -3.98
C ASP A 51 12.84 -15.49 -2.53
N ALA A 52 11.61 -15.31 -2.07
CA ALA A 52 11.31 -14.85 -0.73
C ALA A 52 11.59 -15.90 0.36
N LEU A 53 11.68 -17.17 -0.03
CA LEU A 53 11.88 -18.33 0.84
C LEU A 53 13.34 -18.81 0.90
N GLU A 54 14.21 -18.25 0.06
CA GLU A 54 15.66 -18.43 0.15
C GLU A 54 16.17 -18.14 1.57
N GLU A 55 17.10 -18.96 2.06
CA GLU A 55 17.54 -18.94 3.47
C GLU A 55 18.01 -17.54 3.93
N TYR A 56 18.72 -16.83 3.05
CA TYR A 56 19.22 -15.48 3.30
C TYR A 56 18.14 -14.39 3.25
N ASN A 57 16.96 -14.67 2.68
CA ASN A 57 15.81 -13.75 2.59
C ASN A 57 14.76 -13.98 3.66
N LEU A 58 14.64 -15.19 4.21
CA LEU A 58 13.68 -15.51 5.28
C LEU A 58 13.68 -14.49 6.44
N PRO A 59 14.84 -14.04 6.97
CA PRO A 59 14.87 -13.07 8.06
C PRO A 59 14.36 -11.67 7.67
N LYS A 60 14.23 -11.35 6.38
CA LYS A 60 13.71 -10.07 5.88
C LYS A 60 12.18 -10.03 5.87
N ASN A 61 11.51 -11.18 5.98
CA ASN A 61 10.05 -11.28 6.07
C ASN A 61 9.57 -11.03 7.51
N ARG A 62 8.56 -10.17 7.69
CA ARG A 62 7.91 -9.96 9.00
C ARG A 62 7.03 -11.16 9.36
N TYR A 63 6.38 -11.73 8.35
CA TYR A 63 5.55 -12.93 8.46
C TYR A 63 6.00 -13.91 7.38
N SER A 64 6.27 -15.15 7.76
CA SER A 64 6.80 -16.18 6.85
C SER A 64 5.79 -16.62 5.79
N ASP A 65 4.50 -16.45 6.07
CA ASP A 65 3.37 -16.81 5.21
C ASP A 65 2.90 -15.66 4.30
N ILE A 66 3.45 -14.45 4.47
CA ILE A 66 3.07 -13.26 3.69
C ILE A 66 4.30 -12.72 2.96
N VAL A 67 4.51 -13.24 1.76
CA VAL A 67 5.65 -12.97 0.88
C VAL A 67 5.20 -12.49 -0.50
N PRO A 68 6.00 -11.67 -1.22
CA PRO A 68 5.66 -11.21 -2.57
C PRO A 68 5.81 -12.34 -3.59
N TYR A 69 5.07 -12.28 -4.70
CA TYR A 69 5.34 -13.15 -5.85
C TYR A 69 6.62 -12.72 -6.56
N ASP A 70 7.39 -13.69 -7.05
CA ASP A 70 8.71 -13.47 -7.67
C ASP A 70 8.59 -12.59 -8.93
N ARG A 71 7.51 -12.76 -9.69
CA ARG A 71 7.28 -12.06 -10.97
C ARG A 71 7.15 -10.54 -10.86
N ASN A 72 6.71 -10.02 -9.71
CA ASN A 72 6.43 -8.60 -9.52
C ASN A 72 6.91 -8.06 -8.17
N ARG A 73 7.80 -8.79 -7.48
CA ARG A 73 8.49 -8.24 -6.32
C ARG A 73 9.34 -7.04 -6.72
N VAL A 74 9.50 -6.09 -5.82
CA VAL A 74 10.48 -5.01 -6.00
C VAL A 74 11.88 -5.60 -5.83
N LYS A 75 12.77 -5.32 -6.78
CA LYS A 75 14.17 -5.75 -6.76
C LYS A 75 15.06 -4.54 -6.51
N LEU A 76 15.89 -4.62 -5.47
CA LEU A 76 16.85 -3.58 -5.12
C LEU A 76 18.16 -3.78 -5.87
N LYS A 77 18.91 -2.72 -6.12
CA LYS A 77 20.31 -2.90 -6.53
C LYS A 77 21.09 -3.60 -5.39
N ALA A 78 21.77 -4.69 -5.68
CA ALA A 78 22.60 -5.38 -4.69
C ALA A 78 23.79 -4.49 -4.25
N ILE A 79 23.89 -4.18 -2.95
CA ILE A 79 24.96 -3.33 -2.40
C ILE A 79 25.57 -3.95 -1.11
N PRO A 80 26.82 -4.47 -1.15
CA PRO A 80 27.67 -4.71 -2.34
C PRO A 80 27.05 -5.70 -3.33
N SER A 81 27.60 -5.83 -4.55
CA SER A 81 27.02 -6.61 -5.67
C SER A 81 26.60 -8.04 -5.35
N ASN A 82 27.16 -8.64 -4.30
CA ASN A 82 26.88 -10.02 -3.88
C ASN A 82 25.80 -10.09 -2.77
N SER A 83 25.16 -8.96 -2.44
CA SER A 83 24.08 -8.91 -1.47
C SER A 83 22.75 -9.29 -2.11
N SER A 84 21.81 -9.74 -1.29
CA SER A 84 20.44 -9.97 -1.73
C SER A 84 19.78 -8.69 -2.28
N ASP A 85 19.10 -8.81 -3.43
CA ASP A 85 18.26 -7.78 -4.06
C ASP A 85 16.83 -7.72 -3.45
N TYR A 86 16.58 -8.53 -2.42
CA TYR A 86 15.24 -8.77 -1.91
C TYR A 86 14.78 -7.72 -0.91
N ILE A 87 13.53 -7.30 -1.10
CA ILE A 87 12.66 -6.64 -0.12
C ILE A 87 11.25 -7.24 -0.26
N ASN A 88 10.53 -7.41 0.86
CA ASN A 88 9.15 -7.91 0.84
C ASN A 88 8.18 -6.80 0.40
N ALA A 89 8.13 -6.56 -0.92
CA ALA A 89 7.30 -5.55 -1.55
C ALA A 89 6.87 -6.01 -2.95
N SER A 90 5.67 -5.64 -3.37
CA SER A 90 5.11 -5.98 -4.68
C SER A 90 4.63 -4.73 -5.41
N TYR A 91 4.93 -4.61 -6.70
CA TYR A 91 4.23 -3.65 -7.55
C TYR A 91 2.79 -4.11 -7.76
N VAL A 92 1.82 -3.23 -7.53
CA VAL A 92 0.40 -3.52 -7.74
C VAL A 92 -0.29 -2.38 -8.49
N ALA A 93 -1.06 -2.72 -9.52
CA ALA A 93 -1.85 -1.79 -10.31
C ALA A 93 -3.03 -2.51 -10.98
N VAL A 94 -4.05 -1.78 -11.40
CA VAL A 94 -5.20 -2.33 -12.16
C VAL A 94 -5.24 -1.68 -13.55
N PRO A 95 -5.36 -2.45 -14.65
CA PRO A 95 -5.51 -1.89 -15.99
C PRO A 95 -6.67 -0.88 -16.07
N GLY A 96 -6.45 0.24 -16.77
CA GLY A 96 -7.41 1.33 -16.88
C GLY A 96 -7.35 2.36 -15.75
N SER A 97 -6.70 2.04 -14.62
CA SER A 97 -6.43 3.01 -13.56
C SER A 97 -5.06 3.64 -13.72
N GLU A 98 -4.95 4.94 -13.45
CA GLU A 98 -3.67 5.63 -13.37
C GLU A 98 -2.93 5.33 -12.06
N ARG A 99 -3.61 4.70 -11.09
CA ARG A 99 -3.05 4.41 -9.77
C ARG A 99 -2.04 3.26 -9.83
N LYS A 100 -0.85 3.51 -9.29
CA LYS A 100 0.26 2.55 -9.21
C LYS A 100 0.82 2.57 -7.80
N TYR A 101 1.00 1.38 -7.22
CA TYR A 101 1.47 1.26 -5.85
C TYR A 101 2.64 0.29 -5.72
N ILE A 102 3.40 0.48 -4.64
CA ILE A 102 4.21 -0.57 -4.04
C ILE A 102 3.55 -0.95 -2.72
N ALA A 103 3.03 -2.18 -2.65
CA ALA A 103 2.47 -2.75 -1.43
C ALA A 103 3.57 -3.52 -0.67
N THR A 104 3.87 -3.12 0.56
CA THR A 104 4.99 -3.67 1.35
C THR A 104 4.63 -3.90 2.81
N GLN A 105 5.37 -4.75 3.50
CA GLN A 105 5.27 -4.91 4.96
C GLN A 105 5.75 -3.65 5.70
N GLY A 106 5.35 -3.51 6.96
CA GLY A 106 5.96 -2.54 7.88
C GLY A 106 7.43 -2.87 8.10
N PRO A 107 8.37 -1.95 7.83
CA PRO A 107 9.80 -2.21 7.95
C PRO A 107 10.18 -2.85 9.29
N LYS A 108 11.06 -3.86 9.24
CA LYS A 108 11.74 -4.44 10.41
C LYS A 108 13.02 -3.67 10.66
N ALA A 109 13.59 -3.76 11.86
CA ALA A 109 14.83 -3.07 12.18
C ALA A 109 15.96 -3.40 11.19
N SER A 110 16.04 -4.67 10.78
CA SER A 110 17.01 -5.16 9.80
C SER A 110 16.73 -4.75 8.35
N THR A 111 15.53 -4.25 8.03
CA THR A 111 15.12 -3.91 6.64
C THR A 111 14.80 -2.42 6.46
N ILE A 112 15.08 -1.56 7.45
CA ILE A 112 14.88 -0.10 7.30
C ILE A 112 15.77 0.46 6.18
N GLY A 113 17.02 0.00 6.09
CA GLY A 113 17.93 0.42 5.02
C GLY A 113 17.43 0.00 3.63
N ASP A 114 16.99 -1.25 3.49
CA ASP A 114 16.39 -1.80 2.27
C ASP A 114 15.14 -0.99 1.87
N PHE A 115 14.30 -0.61 2.84
CA PHE A 115 13.11 0.22 2.60
C PHE A 115 13.46 1.60 2.04
N TRP A 116 14.43 2.32 2.62
CA TRP A 116 14.84 3.61 2.08
C TRP A 116 15.58 3.52 0.75
N GLN A 117 16.31 2.44 0.53
CA GLN A 117 16.86 2.13 -0.79
C GLN A 117 15.75 1.94 -1.83
N MET A 118 14.68 1.21 -1.49
CA MET A 118 13.50 1.09 -2.34
C MET A 118 12.89 2.45 -2.65
N VAL A 119 12.65 3.29 -1.64
CA VAL A 119 12.09 4.64 -1.81
C VAL A 119 12.96 5.46 -2.77
N TRP A 120 14.28 5.40 -2.62
CA TRP A 120 15.24 6.09 -3.49
C TRP A 120 15.18 5.60 -4.94
N GLU A 121 15.36 4.29 -5.14
CA GLU A 121 15.47 3.68 -6.47
C GLU A 121 14.18 3.79 -7.28
N GLN A 122 13.04 3.72 -6.59
CA GLN A 122 11.72 3.84 -7.21
C GLN A 122 11.30 5.29 -7.40
N ARG A 123 12.05 6.26 -6.86
CA ARG A 123 11.68 7.69 -6.82
C ARG A 123 10.28 7.91 -6.24
N SER A 124 9.87 7.06 -5.30
CA SER A 124 8.57 7.18 -4.64
C SER A 124 8.59 8.37 -3.69
N ARG A 125 7.65 9.29 -3.88
CA ARG A 125 7.58 10.54 -3.11
C ARG A 125 6.50 10.54 -2.03
N VAL A 126 5.56 9.61 -2.09
CA VAL A 126 4.47 9.48 -1.11
C VAL A 126 4.51 8.10 -0.46
N ILE A 127 4.46 8.08 0.87
CA ILE A 127 4.36 6.88 1.70
C ILE A 127 3.09 6.94 2.53
N VAL A 128 2.30 5.87 2.54
CA VAL A 128 1.10 5.71 3.36
C VAL A 128 1.34 4.58 4.36
N MET A 129 1.43 4.94 5.64
CA MET A 129 1.63 4.06 6.79
C MET A 129 0.30 3.87 7.53
N LEU A 130 -0.30 2.69 7.36
CA LEU A 130 -1.65 2.38 7.84
C LEU A 130 -1.64 1.59 9.17
N THR A 131 -0.62 1.77 10.01
CA THR A 131 -0.49 1.05 11.28
C THR A 131 0.26 1.88 12.29
N LYS A 132 -0.07 1.72 13.57
CA LYS A 132 0.83 2.15 14.64
C LYS A 132 2.10 1.32 14.60
N VAL A 133 3.17 1.82 15.24
CA VAL A 133 4.42 1.06 15.48
C VAL A 133 4.11 -0.22 16.26
N GLU A 134 3.27 -0.12 17.28
CA GLU A 134 2.84 -1.23 18.11
C GLU A 134 1.31 -1.22 18.29
N GLU A 135 0.71 -2.40 18.23
CA GLU A 135 -0.71 -2.62 18.51
C GLU A 135 -0.87 -3.86 19.38
N SER A 136 -1.60 -3.73 20.48
CA SER A 136 -1.87 -4.82 21.44
C SER A 136 -0.62 -5.60 21.87
N GLY A 137 0.47 -4.88 22.18
CA GLY A 137 1.73 -5.48 22.63
C GLY A 137 2.59 -6.10 21.51
N ARG A 138 2.20 -5.94 20.24
CA ARG A 138 2.90 -6.51 19.09
C ARG A 138 3.42 -5.43 18.17
N ILE A 139 4.72 -5.45 17.89
CA ILE A 139 5.36 -4.56 16.92
C ILE A 139 4.84 -4.88 15.51
N LYS A 140 4.17 -3.90 14.89
CA LYS A 140 3.66 -3.96 13.52
C LYS A 140 4.61 -3.32 12.52
N CYS A 141 5.36 -2.31 12.95
CA CYS A 141 6.29 -1.56 12.11
C CYS A 141 7.35 -0.91 12.99
N GLU A 142 8.62 -0.97 12.62
CA GLU A 142 9.63 -0.14 13.28
C GLU A 142 9.50 1.33 12.84
N PRO A 143 9.86 2.30 13.69
CA PRO A 143 10.04 3.68 13.26
C PRO A 143 11.21 3.75 12.27
N TYR A 144 10.90 3.82 10.98
CA TYR A 144 11.89 3.96 9.92
C TYR A 144 12.22 5.44 9.62
N TRP A 145 11.87 6.35 10.52
CA TRP A 145 12.21 7.77 10.47
C TRP A 145 12.93 8.19 11.77
N PRO A 146 13.70 9.28 11.78
CA PRO A 146 14.30 9.79 13.02
C PRO A 146 13.21 10.21 14.01
N THR A 147 13.26 9.69 15.23
CA THR A 147 12.30 10.01 16.30
C THR A 147 12.79 11.12 17.23
N ALA A 148 14.10 11.38 17.25
CA ALA A 148 14.69 12.47 18.02
C ALA A 148 14.80 13.76 17.16
N PRO A 149 14.51 14.95 17.72
CA PRO A 149 14.65 16.20 16.99
C PRO A 149 16.05 16.41 16.43
N GLN A 150 16.15 16.98 15.23
CA GLN A 150 17.42 17.31 14.56
C GLN A 150 18.37 16.12 14.34
N THR A 151 17.85 14.90 14.35
CA THR A 151 18.63 13.69 14.02
C THR A 151 18.35 13.19 12.61
N SER A 152 19.26 12.36 12.10
CA SER A 152 19.09 11.65 10.83
C SER A 152 19.35 10.15 11.01
N LEU A 153 18.62 9.33 10.27
CA LEU A 153 18.98 7.94 10.06
C LEU A 153 19.98 7.87 8.92
N ASN A 154 21.08 7.14 9.11
CA ASN A 154 22.16 7.03 8.14
C ASN A 154 22.33 5.57 7.73
N PHE A 155 22.45 5.33 6.43
CA PHE A 155 22.59 4.01 5.82
C PHE A 155 23.88 3.96 4.99
N PRO A 156 25.04 3.71 5.63
CA PRO A 156 26.34 3.80 4.98
C PRO A 156 26.48 2.91 3.74
N LYS A 157 25.84 1.72 3.76
CA LYS A 157 25.88 0.79 2.62
C LYS A 157 25.35 1.43 1.34
N SER A 158 24.22 2.12 1.40
CA SER A 158 23.57 2.76 0.25
C SER A 158 23.98 4.22 0.06
N GLY A 159 24.73 4.79 1.00
CA GLY A 159 25.05 6.23 1.03
C GLY A 159 23.83 7.11 1.32
N LEU A 160 22.73 6.54 1.83
CA LEU A 160 21.48 7.25 2.08
C LEU A 160 21.44 7.83 3.49
N SER A 161 20.77 8.97 3.63
CA SER A 161 20.35 9.49 4.92
C SER A 161 18.95 10.09 4.86
N VAL A 162 18.25 10.04 5.99
CA VAL A 162 16.86 10.51 6.13
C VAL A 162 16.76 11.42 7.33
N SER A 163 16.22 12.62 7.14
CA SER A 163 15.88 13.54 8.23
C SER A 163 14.44 14.01 8.14
N VAL A 164 13.83 14.35 9.27
CA VAL A 164 12.50 14.99 9.31
C VAL A 164 12.67 16.50 9.10
N VAL A 165 12.01 17.04 8.08
CA VAL A 165 11.97 18.49 7.81
C VAL A 165 10.78 19.13 8.50
N LYS A 166 9.62 18.45 8.43
CA LYS A 166 8.37 18.91 9.04
C LYS A 166 7.61 17.71 9.55
N GLU A 167 7.00 17.85 10.73
CA GLU A 167 6.03 16.93 11.27
C GLU A 167 4.79 17.72 11.71
N GLN A 168 3.61 17.24 11.35
CA GLN A 168 2.34 17.86 11.69
C GLN A 168 1.33 16.78 12.07
N TYR A 169 0.63 17.00 13.18
CA TYR A 169 -0.54 16.20 13.55
C TYR A 169 -1.80 16.82 12.95
N ILE A 170 -2.56 16.02 12.20
CA ILE A 170 -3.86 16.40 11.66
C ILE A 170 -4.92 15.72 12.55
N ALA A 171 -5.45 16.50 13.50
CA ALA A 171 -6.32 15.99 14.56
C ALA A 171 -7.61 15.36 14.02
N ASN A 172 -8.23 15.95 12.99
CA ASN A 172 -9.48 15.45 12.43
C ASN A 172 -9.34 14.07 11.76
N ASP A 173 -8.13 13.74 11.27
CA ASP A 173 -7.85 12.51 10.53
C ASP A 173 -7.03 11.50 11.35
N ASN A 174 -6.75 11.80 12.63
CA ASN A 174 -5.81 11.05 13.48
C ASN A 174 -4.53 10.63 12.72
N CYS A 175 -4.01 11.55 11.91
CA CYS A 175 -2.92 11.29 10.99
C CYS A 175 -1.72 12.17 11.33
N VAL A 176 -0.53 11.58 11.39
CA VAL A 176 0.72 12.33 11.44
C VAL A 176 1.28 12.43 10.03
N VAL A 177 1.50 13.65 9.55
CA VAL A 177 2.14 13.89 8.26
C VAL A 177 3.58 14.32 8.49
N ARG A 178 4.52 13.62 7.85
CA ARG A 178 5.95 13.95 7.88
C ARG A 178 6.44 14.30 6.49
N VAL A 179 7.13 15.42 6.37
CA VAL A 179 7.99 15.71 5.21
C VAL A 179 9.40 15.31 5.57
N LEU A 180 9.92 14.30 4.86
CA LEU A 180 11.21 13.68 5.08
C LEU A 180 12.14 14.11 3.95
N LEU A 181 13.38 14.49 4.28
CA LEU A 181 14.42 14.75 3.30
C LEU A 181 15.28 13.50 3.16
N LEU A 182 15.23 12.89 1.98
CA LEU A 182 16.05 11.73 1.63
C LEU A 182 17.23 12.21 0.81
N LYS A 183 18.44 11.98 1.30
CA LYS A 183 19.69 12.35 0.65
C LYS A 183 20.47 11.11 0.27
N LYS A 184 21.15 11.16 -0.87
CA LYS A 184 22.16 10.17 -1.26
C LYS A 184 23.46 10.89 -1.53
N SER A 185 24.51 10.52 -0.80
CA SER A 185 25.87 10.95 -1.06
C SER A 185 26.62 9.82 -1.73
N THR A 186 27.15 10.07 -2.93
CA THR A 186 28.06 9.13 -3.60
C THR A 186 29.36 9.84 -3.96
N PRO A 187 30.52 9.15 -3.93
CA PRO A 187 31.78 9.75 -4.34
C PRO A 187 31.79 10.27 -5.78
N SER A 188 30.98 9.68 -6.68
CA SER A 188 30.93 10.00 -8.11
C SER A 188 29.90 11.07 -8.47
N ASP A 189 28.73 11.08 -7.82
CA ASP A 189 27.58 11.87 -8.28
C ASP A 189 27.25 13.05 -7.34
N GLY A 190 28.13 13.33 -6.37
CA GLY A 190 27.90 14.33 -5.33
C GLY A 190 26.72 13.98 -4.43
N ILE A 191 26.05 15.01 -3.92
CA ILE A 191 24.87 14.88 -3.07
C ILE A 191 23.63 15.11 -3.94
N GLN A 192 22.78 14.09 -4.03
CA GLN A 192 21.43 14.21 -4.57
C GLN A 192 20.42 14.12 -3.43
N GLU A 193 19.33 14.87 -3.51
CA GLU A 193 18.30 14.84 -2.47
C GLU A 193 16.91 15.11 -3.03
N PHE A 194 15.91 14.57 -2.34
CA PHE A 194 14.52 14.89 -2.60
C PHE A 194 13.62 14.70 -1.36
N THR A 195 12.48 15.37 -1.35
CA THR A 195 11.49 15.22 -0.27
C THR A 195 10.54 14.06 -0.52
N VAL A 196 10.15 13.41 0.58
CA VAL A 196 9.16 12.33 0.65
C VAL A 196 8.14 12.69 1.71
N THR A 197 6.85 12.64 1.36
CA THR A 197 5.75 12.88 2.30
C THR A 197 5.22 11.54 2.82
N GLN A 198 5.27 11.33 4.13
CA GLN A 198 4.69 10.16 4.81
C GLN A 198 3.38 10.58 5.49
N TYR A 199 2.29 9.88 5.18
CA TYR A 199 1.03 9.92 5.91
C TYR A 199 0.95 8.72 6.84
N HIS A 200 0.90 8.94 8.15
CA HIS A 200 0.86 7.89 9.17
C HIS A 200 -0.46 7.96 9.94
N THR A 201 -1.36 7.03 9.62
CA THR A 201 -2.67 6.89 10.26
C THR A 201 -2.56 6.19 11.61
N LEU A 202 -3.14 6.79 12.66
CA LEU A 202 -3.07 6.28 14.04
C LEU A 202 -4.37 5.64 14.54
N ASP A 203 -5.44 5.62 13.74
CA ASP A 203 -6.78 5.22 14.19
C ASP A 203 -7.33 3.94 13.54
N TRP A 204 -6.53 3.24 12.74
CA TRP A 204 -6.95 1.95 12.17
C TRP A 204 -6.74 0.80 13.16
N PRO A 205 -7.79 0.14 13.69
CA PRO A 205 -7.66 -0.93 14.68
C PRO A 205 -7.13 -2.25 14.09
N ASP A 206 -6.42 -3.05 14.90
CA ASP A 206 -5.74 -4.32 14.50
C ASP A 206 -6.68 -5.35 13.87
N HIS A 207 -7.87 -5.52 14.44
CA HIS A 207 -8.86 -6.53 14.01
C HIS A 207 -10.15 -5.93 13.45
N GLY A 208 -10.10 -4.66 13.03
CA GLY A 208 -11.27 -3.95 12.56
C GLY A 208 -10.99 -3.07 11.33
N VAL A 209 -11.88 -2.12 11.14
CA VAL A 209 -11.81 -1.08 10.12
C VAL A 209 -11.87 0.28 10.82
N GLN A 210 -11.49 1.35 10.13
CA GLN A 210 -11.68 2.69 10.68
C GLN A 210 -13.17 2.91 11.00
N SER A 211 -13.46 3.63 12.08
CA SER A 211 -14.82 3.81 12.58
C SER A 211 -15.72 4.56 11.58
N HIS A 212 -15.13 5.43 10.76
CA HIS A 212 -15.85 6.23 9.77
C HIS A 212 -15.19 6.09 8.39
N PRO A 213 -15.94 5.75 7.33
CA PRO A 213 -15.39 5.69 5.98
C PRO A 213 -14.83 7.03 5.47
N GLN A 214 -15.27 8.16 6.03
CA GLN A 214 -14.76 9.48 5.65
C GLN A 214 -13.24 9.61 5.89
N SER A 215 -12.71 9.04 6.97
CA SER A 215 -11.29 9.14 7.30
C SER A 215 -10.38 8.52 6.25
N ILE A 216 -10.77 7.38 5.65
CA ILE A 216 -9.99 6.79 4.55
C ILE A 216 -10.14 7.58 3.25
N LEU A 217 -11.33 8.14 2.99
CA LEU A 217 -11.58 8.95 1.80
C LEU A 217 -10.77 10.24 1.83
N ASP A 218 -10.67 10.90 2.98
CA ASP A 218 -9.88 12.12 3.16
C ASP A 218 -8.38 11.83 3.03
N LEU A 219 -7.90 10.72 3.62
CA LEU A 219 -6.52 10.26 3.42
C LEU A 219 -6.22 9.98 1.93
N ILE A 220 -7.12 9.33 1.21
CA ILE A 220 -6.97 9.08 -0.23
C ILE A 220 -6.93 10.41 -1.01
N LYS A 221 -7.79 11.37 -0.69
CA LYS A 221 -7.79 12.70 -1.32
C LYS A 221 -6.46 13.42 -1.10
N LEU A 222 -5.96 13.45 0.14
CA LEU A 222 -4.69 14.08 0.50
C LEU A 222 -3.50 13.42 -0.21
N THR A 223 -3.41 12.10 -0.16
CA THR A 223 -2.30 11.35 -0.78
C THR A 223 -2.28 11.50 -2.30
N ASN A 224 -3.44 11.53 -2.96
CA ASN A 224 -3.54 11.74 -4.41
C ASN A 224 -3.16 13.17 -4.82
N GLN A 225 -3.59 14.19 -4.07
CA GLN A 225 -3.18 15.58 -4.32
C GLN A 225 -1.66 15.76 -4.19
N GLU A 226 -1.08 15.15 -3.16
CA GLU A 226 0.36 15.17 -2.93
C GLU A 226 1.12 14.44 -4.05
N GLN A 227 0.66 13.26 -4.44
CA GLN A 227 1.24 12.49 -5.54
C GLN A 227 1.20 13.27 -6.86
N GLN A 228 0.07 13.89 -7.19
CA GLN A 228 -0.06 14.72 -8.38
C GLN A 228 0.90 15.92 -8.36
N THR A 229 1.08 16.55 -7.19
CA THR A 229 2.05 17.65 -7.01
C THR A 229 3.47 17.18 -7.29
N TYR A 230 3.87 16.03 -6.75
CA TYR A 230 5.19 15.45 -7.00
C TYR A 230 5.39 14.96 -8.45
N GLU A 231 4.34 14.49 -9.12
CA GLU A 231 4.37 14.14 -10.53
C GLU A 231 4.63 15.35 -11.42
N LEU A 232 3.98 16.49 -11.14
CA LEU A 232 4.21 17.75 -11.85
C LEU A 232 5.64 18.28 -11.63
N ASP A 233 6.11 18.31 -10.37
CA ASP A 233 7.49 18.70 -10.03
C ASP A 233 8.52 17.81 -10.73
N SER A 234 8.35 16.48 -10.64
CA SER A 234 9.26 15.53 -11.26
C SER A 234 9.31 15.71 -12.78
N ARG A 235 8.14 15.89 -13.42
CA ARG A 235 8.04 16.12 -14.87
C ARG A 235 8.78 17.38 -15.29
N SER A 236 8.63 18.48 -14.54
CA SER A 236 9.35 19.74 -14.81
C SER A 236 10.88 19.60 -14.75
N LYS A 237 11.38 18.60 -14.00
CA LYS A 237 12.80 18.29 -13.83
C LYS A 237 13.28 17.16 -14.75
N GLY A 238 12.43 16.66 -15.65
CA GLY A 238 12.77 15.57 -16.57
C GLY A 238 12.80 14.17 -15.94
N PHE A 239 12.13 13.98 -14.79
CA PHE A 239 12.04 12.70 -14.09
C PHE A 239 10.61 12.18 -14.03
N VAL A 240 10.47 10.86 -13.86
CA VAL A 240 9.18 10.22 -13.56
C VAL A 240 9.07 10.04 -12.05
N CYS A 241 7.95 10.48 -11.48
CA CYS A 241 7.61 10.23 -10.07
C CYS A 241 7.24 8.75 -9.90
N GLY A 242 7.76 8.14 -8.84
CA GLY A 242 7.51 6.74 -8.52
C GLY A 242 6.08 6.45 -8.06
N PRO A 243 5.73 5.16 -7.92
CA PRO A 243 4.46 4.74 -7.35
C PRO A 243 4.35 5.14 -5.87
N VAL A 244 3.12 5.29 -5.39
CA VAL A 244 2.83 5.49 -3.96
C VAL A 244 3.20 4.21 -3.20
N ILE A 245 3.99 4.33 -2.14
CA ILE A 245 4.30 3.19 -1.26
C ILE A 245 3.21 3.10 -0.20
N VAL A 246 2.54 1.96 -0.09
CA VAL A 246 1.48 1.74 0.90
C VAL A 246 1.86 0.54 1.75
N HIS A 247 1.87 0.70 3.08
CA HIS A 247 2.20 -0.38 3.99
C HIS A 247 1.33 -0.37 5.24
N CYS A 248 1.19 -1.55 5.84
CA CYS A 248 0.61 -1.73 7.16
C CYS A 248 1.57 -2.61 7.98
N SER A 249 1.10 -3.66 8.66
CA SER A 249 1.98 -4.66 9.27
C SER A 249 2.54 -5.63 8.22
N ALA A 250 1.67 -6.41 7.56
CA ALA A 250 2.07 -7.39 6.55
C ALA A 250 2.01 -6.87 5.11
N GLY A 251 1.40 -5.70 4.90
CA GLY A 251 1.29 -5.09 3.56
C GLY A 251 0.18 -5.68 2.69
N CYS A 252 -0.87 -6.25 3.26
CA CYS A 252 -1.96 -6.90 2.50
C CYS A 252 -3.37 -6.48 2.95
N GLY A 253 -3.67 -6.52 4.25
CA GLY A 253 -5.00 -6.18 4.77
C GLY A 253 -5.40 -4.72 4.56
N ARG A 254 -4.98 -3.83 5.47
CA ARG A 254 -5.25 -2.38 5.38
C ARG A 254 -4.69 -1.76 4.09
N THR A 255 -3.49 -2.18 3.70
CA THR A 255 -2.86 -1.80 2.42
C THR A 255 -3.77 -2.12 1.24
N GLY A 256 -4.30 -3.34 1.15
CA GLY A 256 -5.22 -3.72 0.10
C GLY A 256 -6.53 -2.94 0.16
N THR A 257 -7.06 -2.66 1.36
CA THR A 257 -8.27 -1.83 1.52
C THR A 257 -8.06 -0.42 0.98
N PHE A 258 -6.98 0.24 1.36
CA PHE A 258 -6.62 1.57 0.85
C PHE A 258 -6.48 1.57 -0.69
N CYS A 259 -5.64 0.67 -1.23
CA CYS A 259 -5.42 0.59 -2.68
C CYS A 259 -6.72 0.28 -3.44
N THR A 260 -7.59 -0.59 -2.89
CA THR A 260 -8.87 -0.95 -3.51
C THR A 260 -9.79 0.25 -3.60
N ILE A 261 -9.99 0.98 -2.51
CA ILE A 261 -10.89 2.14 -2.50
C ILE A 261 -10.36 3.21 -3.46
N ASP A 262 -9.07 3.56 -3.38
CA ASP A 262 -8.48 4.58 -4.28
C ASP A 262 -8.57 4.17 -5.76
N THR A 263 -8.27 2.92 -6.08
CA THR A 263 -8.37 2.41 -7.47
C THR A 263 -9.81 2.42 -7.96
N VAL A 264 -10.78 1.95 -7.16
CA VAL A 264 -12.20 1.98 -7.54
C VAL A 264 -12.66 3.43 -7.76
N LEU A 265 -12.30 4.37 -6.88
CA LEU A 265 -12.62 5.78 -7.06
C LEU A 265 -12.04 6.38 -8.35
N SER A 266 -10.85 5.94 -8.77
CA SER A 266 -10.25 6.37 -10.03
C SER A 266 -10.92 5.80 -11.28
N LEU A 267 -11.53 4.61 -11.17
CA LEU A 267 -12.16 3.90 -12.28
C LEU A 267 -13.66 4.22 -12.43
N LEU A 268 -14.33 4.62 -11.35
CA LEU A 268 -15.76 4.95 -11.37
C LEU A 268 -16.16 5.97 -12.46
N PRO A 269 -15.39 7.05 -12.73
CA PRO A 269 -15.75 8.00 -13.78
C PRO A 269 -15.73 7.42 -15.20
N THR A 270 -15.04 6.31 -15.43
CA THR A 270 -14.89 5.65 -16.75
C THR A 270 -15.60 4.31 -16.82
N LEU A 271 -16.47 4.00 -15.85
CA LEU A 271 -17.19 2.73 -15.79
C LEU A 271 -18.26 2.66 -16.89
N GLU A 272 -18.05 1.79 -17.88
CA GLU A 272 -19.01 1.57 -18.98
C GLU A 272 -20.16 0.62 -18.57
N ASP A 273 -19.84 -0.46 -17.85
CA ASP A 273 -20.82 -1.44 -17.35
C ASP A 273 -20.91 -1.38 -15.82
N ASP A 274 -21.97 -0.75 -15.34
CA ASP A 274 -22.24 -0.55 -13.92
C ASP A 274 -22.84 -1.78 -13.22
N SER A 275 -23.03 -2.90 -13.93
CA SER A 275 -23.44 -4.19 -13.34
C SER A 275 -22.25 -5.03 -12.85
N VAL A 276 -21.05 -4.78 -13.37
CA VAL A 276 -19.83 -5.46 -12.92
C VAL A 276 -19.47 -4.95 -11.54
N ASP A 277 -19.27 -5.87 -10.59
CA ASP A 277 -18.78 -5.52 -9.27
C ASP A 277 -17.31 -5.09 -9.35
N LEU A 278 -17.11 -3.79 -9.45
CA LEU A 278 -15.79 -3.19 -9.61
C LEU A 278 -14.90 -3.43 -8.38
N ILE A 279 -15.48 -3.51 -7.17
CA ILE A 279 -14.73 -3.79 -5.94
C ILE A 279 -14.21 -5.24 -5.99
N PHE A 280 -15.05 -6.19 -6.40
CA PHE A 280 -14.67 -7.58 -6.59
C PHE A 280 -13.52 -7.72 -7.61
N GLU A 281 -13.65 -7.12 -8.79
CA GLU A 281 -12.63 -7.24 -9.83
C GLU A 281 -11.30 -6.57 -9.43
N VAL A 282 -11.34 -5.41 -8.76
CA VAL A 282 -10.12 -4.75 -8.27
C VAL A 282 -9.41 -5.61 -7.21
N VAL A 283 -10.12 -6.14 -6.21
CA VAL A 283 -9.50 -6.99 -5.18
C VAL A 283 -8.92 -8.27 -5.77
N LYS A 284 -9.66 -8.92 -6.68
CA LYS A 284 -9.19 -10.09 -7.43
C LYS A 284 -7.91 -9.78 -8.21
N LYS A 285 -7.85 -8.64 -8.92
CA LYS A 285 -6.65 -8.19 -9.64
C LYS A 285 -5.48 -7.85 -8.72
N PHE A 286 -5.72 -7.31 -7.53
CA PHE A 286 -4.64 -7.14 -6.56
C PHE A 286 -4.14 -8.47 -6.00
N ARG A 287 -5.01 -9.45 -5.76
CA ARG A 287 -4.59 -10.78 -5.29
C ARG A 287 -3.83 -11.59 -6.33
N GLU A 288 -4.00 -11.28 -7.61
CA GLU A 288 -3.12 -11.78 -8.66
C GLU A 288 -1.68 -11.25 -8.50
N GLN A 289 -1.46 -10.11 -7.84
CA GLN A 289 -0.16 -9.43 -7.75
C GLN A 289 0.46 -9.44 -6.34
N ARG A 290 -0.34 -9.57 -5.29
CA ARG A 290 0.13 -9.75 -3.92
C ARG A 290 -0.91 -10.53 -3.14
N ARG A 291 -0.48 -11.59 -2.47
CA ARG A 291 -1.36 -12.49 -1.72
C ARG A 291 -2.21 -11.73 -0.72
N ILE A 292 -3.45 -12.21 -0.54
CA ILE A 292 -4.37 -11.85 0.55
C ILE A 292 -4.65 -10.35 0.70
N MET A 293 -4.52 -9.58 -0.39
CA MET A 293 -4.92 -8.17 -0.42
C MET A 293 -6.40 -8.05 -0.03
N VAL A 294 -6.69 -7.13 0.91
CA VAL A 294 -7.96 -7.10 1.68
C VAL A 294 -8.15 -8.43 2.42
N GLN A 295 -7.59 -8.55 3.62
CA GLN A 295 -7.36 -9.82 4.30
C GLN A 295 -8.61 -10.37 5.00
N THR A 296 -9.58 -9.53 5.34
CA THR A 296 -10.79 -9.95 6.06
C THR A 296 -12.07 -9.51 5.37
N VAL A 297 -13.16 -10.24 5.61
CA VAL A 297 -14.49 -9.87 5.08
C VAL A 297 -14.92 -8.49 5.56
N LYS A 298 -14.59 -8.11 6.81
CA LYS A 298 -14.89 -6.77 7.35
C LYS A 298 -14.18 -5.66 6.58
N GLN A 299 -12.92 -5.89 6.18
CA GLN A 299 -12.18 -4.96 5.33
C GLN A 299 -12.78 -4.85 3.93
N TYR A 300 -13.29 -5.97 3.40
CA TYR A 300 -13.98 -6.01 2.11
C TYR A 300 -15.32 -5.26 2.17
N GLU A 301 -16.15 -5.50 3.19
CA GLU A 301 -17.37 -4.73 3.49
C GLU A 301 -17.08 -3.23 3.60
N PHE A 302 -15.98 -2.86 4.26
CA PHE A 302 -15.58 -1.46 4.40
C PHE A 302 -15.20 -0.81 3.07
N CYS A 303 -14.70 -1.56 2.08
CA CYS A 303 -14.53 -1.03 0.73
C CYS A 303 -15.87 -0.59 0.13
N TYR A 304 -16.92 -1.41 0.24
CA TYR A 304 -18.27 -1.02 -0.22
C TYR A 304 -18.77 0.20 0.54
N MET A 305 -18.66 0.19 1.87
CA MET A 305 -19.11 1.32 2.69
C MET A 305 -18.45 2.63 2.28
N ALA A 306 -17.12 2.65 2.09
CA ALA A 306 -16.40 3.85 1.66
C ALA A 306 -16.83 4.34 0.28
N ILE A 307 -17.00 3.45 -0.70
CA ILE A 307 -17.43 3.83 -2.04
C ILE A 307 -18.87 4.37 -2.04
N ILE A 308 -19.77 3.73 -1.29
CA ILE A 308 -21.16 4.20 -1.14
C ILE A 308 -21.16 5.58 -0.46
N THR A 309 -20.41 5.77 0.62
CA THR A 309 -20.29 7.05 1.32
C THR A 309 -19.83 8.17 0.38
N GLU A 310 -18.78 7.95 -0.43
CA GLU A 310 -18.28 8.94 -1.38
C GLU A 310 -19.28 9.25 -2.50
N LEU A 311 -20.04 8.26 -2.99
CA LEU A 311 -21.05 8.51 -4.02
C LEU A 311 -22.28 9.24 -3.48
N LEU A 312 -22.70 8.96 -2.25
CA LEU A 312 -23.82 9.65 -1.61
C LEU A 312 -23.48 11.10 -1.23
N SER A 313 -22.23 11.38 -0.82
CA SER A 313 -21.81 12.75 -0.48
C SER A 313 -21.77 13.68 -1.70
N ARG A 314 -21.54 13.15 -2.91
CA ARG A 314 -21.57 13.92 -4.17
C ARG A 314 -22.97 14.28 -4.66
N ASN A 315 -24.02 13.70 -4.07
CA ASN A 315 -25.41 13.96 -4.42
C ASN A 315 -26.05 15.09 -3.60
N HIS A 316 -25.31 15.63 -2.64
CA HIS A 316 -25.65 16.80 -1.83
C HIS A 316 -24.74 17.97 -2.21
#